data_AF-A0A3S8YDG2-F1
#
_entry.id   AF-A0A3S8YDG2-F1
#
_cell.length_a   1.000
_cell.length_b   1.000
_cell.length_c   1.000
_cell.angle_alpha   90.00
_cell.angle_beta   90.00
_cell.angle_gamma   90.00
#
_symmetry.space_group_name_H-M   'P 1'
#
loop_
_entity.id
_entity.type
_entity.pdbx_description
1 polymer ?
#
loop_
_entity_poly.entity_id
_entity_poly.type
_entity_poly.pdbx_seq_one_letter_code
_entity_poly.pdbx_strand_id
1 'polypeptide(L)'
;MISTEFTTTTTDVVTCEACWRNPVQAARTTHTTGRDLLCVPCAQQNSPTRVDLFPPLGVYKLTWRKTTMGKHRNPGYPEQPPNPGPPIPSPPPTPTPGRPPV
;
A
#
# COMPACT_ATOMS: atom_id res chain seq x y z
N MET A 1 11.28 20.96 6.54
CA MET A 1 12.26 21.32 7.60
C MET A 1 12.21 20.23 8.67
N ILE A 2 13.35 19.79 9.20
CA ILE A 2 13.43 18.76 10.25
C ILE A 2 13.83 19.46 11.55
N SER A 3 13.10 19.19 12.64
CA SER A 3 13.37 19.69 13.98
C SER A 3 13.49 18.54 14.97
N THR A 4 14.52 18.54 15.80
CA THR A 4 14.70 17.57 16.90
C THR A 4 14.05 18.03 18.20
N GLU A 5 13.73 19.31 18.30
CA GLU A 5 12.99 19.90 19.40
C GLU A 5 11.54 20.08 18.99
N PHE A 6 10.65 19.28 19.57
CA PHE A 6 9.20 19.33 19.32
C PHE A 6 8.45 18.85 20.57
N THR A 7 7.26 19.40 20.79
CA THR A 7 6.36 18.95 21.85
C THR A 7 5.40 17.90 21.31
N THR A 8 5.22 16.80 22.04
CA THR A 8 4.21 15.78 21.74
C THR A 8 2.95 16.00 22.57
N THR A 9 1.83 15.58 21.99
CA THR A 9 0.49 15.53 22.57
C THR A 9 0.10 14.07 22.79
N THR A 10 -0.96 13.81 23.54
CA THR A 10 -1.43 12.45 23.84
C THR A 10 -1.82 11.65 22.59
N THR A 11 -2.20 12.32 21.50
CA THR A 11 -2.59 11.70 20.24
C THR A 11 -1.42 11.48 19.28
N ASP A 12 -0.24 12.01 19.58
CA ASP A 12 0.93 11.83 18.74
C ASP A 12 1.46 10.40 18.82
N VAL A 13 1.99 9.91 17.70
CA VAL A 13 2.63 8.61 17.67
C VAL A 13 3.97 8.66 18.42
N VAL A 14 4.27 7.59 19.14
CA VAL A 14 5.55 7.43 19.87
C VAL A 14 6.59 6.67 19.06
N THR A 15 6.18 6.06 17.95
CA THR A 15 7.02 5.26 17.04
C THR A 15 7.07 5.92 15.67
N CYS A 16 8.23 5.88 15.02
CA CYS A 16 8.48 6.49 13.71
C CYS A 16 7.45 6.08 12.65
N GLU A 17 6.80 7.05 12.02
CA GLU A 17 5.72 6.85 11.04
C GLU A 17 6.19 6.21 9.72
N ALA A 18 7.48 6.26 9.42
CA ALA A 18 8.06 5.65 8.24
C ALA A 18 8.43 4.17 8.49
N CYS A 19 9.25 3.89 9.51
CA CYS A 19 9.78 2.54 9.72
C CYS A 19 8.97 1.68 10.70
N TRP A 20 8.16 2.30 11.57
CA TRP A 20 7.37 1.63 12.61
C TRP A 20 8.19 0.73 13.55
N ARG A 21 9.49 1.02 13.70
CA ARG A 21 10.43 0.24 14.52
C ARG A 21 11.11 1.09 15.59
N ASN A 22 11.62 2.24 15.18
CA ASN A 22 12.39 3.12 16.06
C ASN A 22 11.49 4.17 16.73
N PRO A 23 11.84 4.68 17.92
CA PRO A 23 11.12 5.77 18.55
C PRO A 23 11.20 7.05 17.72
N VAL A 24 10.23 7.95 17.92
CA VAL A 24 10.23 9.29 17.33
C VAL A 24 11.34 10.12 17.97
N GLN A 25 12.11 10.82 17.13
CA GLN A 25 13.23 11.67 17.54
C GLN A 25 13.27 13.00 16.78
N ALA A 26 12.50 13.13 15.71
CA ALA A 26 12.46 14.31 14.87
C ALA A 26 11.04 14.53 14.34
N ALA A 27 10.65 15.80 14.25
CA ALA A 27 9.46 16.24 13.55
C ALA A 27 9.86 16.83 12.19
N ARG A 28 9.20 16.40 11.12
CA ARG A 28 9.36 16.97 9.77
C ARG A 28 8.09 17.70 9.37
N THR A 29 8.15 19.02 9.23
CA THR A 29 7.00 19.80 8.75
C THR A 29 6.81 19.59 7.25
N THR A 30 5.62 19.14 6.83
CA THR A 30 5.24 18.98 5.42
C THR A 30 4.24 20.09 5.02
N HIS A 31 4.32 20.55 3.76
CA HIS A 31 3.56 21.71 3.28
C HIS A 31 2.05 21.49 3.20
N THR A 32 1.59 20.24 3.26
CA THR A 32 0.23 19.89 2.83
C THR A 32 -0.76 19.78 3.99
N THR A 33 -0.45 19.16 5.14
CA THR A 33 -1.43 19.00 6.24
C THR A 33 -0.83 18.45 7.56
N GLY A 34 0.42 18.80 7.93
CA GLY A 34 0.91 18.39 9.26
C GLY A 34 2.42 18.32 9.45
N ARG A 35 2.81 17.64 10.53
CA ARG A 35 4.20 17.25 10.81
C ARG A 35 4.27 15.73 10.82
N ASP A 36 5.32 15.19 10.24
CA ASP A 36 5.62 13.76 10.31
C ASP A 36 6.52 13.52 11.53
N LEU A 37 6.22 12.47 12.29
CA LEU A 37 6.99 12.09 13.48
C LEU A 37 7.89 10.89 13.16
N LEU A 38 9.19 11.14 13.07
CA LEU A 38 10.17 10.22 12.49
C LEU A 38 11.36 9.97 13.42
N CYS A 39 12.08 8.87 13.21
CA CYS A 39 13.44 8.73 13.74
C CYS A 39 14.42 9.53 12.86
N VAL A 40 15.57 9.93 13.42
CA VAL A 40 16.57 10.77 12.71
C VAL A 40 16.96 10.20 11.34
N PRO A 41 17.26 8.89 11.19
CA PRO A 41 17.63 8.33 9.89
C PRO A 41 16.54 8.46 8.83
N CYS A 42 15.27 8.19 9.19
CA CYS A 42 14.15 8.28 8.25
C CYS A 42 13.85 9.74 7.86
N ALA A 43 14.02 10.68 8.79
CA ALA A 43 13.88 12.10 8.51
C ALA A 43 14.94 12.57 7.50
N GLN A 44 16.21 12.20 7.71
CA GLN A 44 17.33 12.57 6.84
C GLN A 44 17.23 11.97 5.43
N GLN A 45 16.77 10.72 5.32
CA GLN A 45 16.57 10.03 4.05
C GLN A 45 15.30 10.46 3.32
N ASN A 46 14.53 11.39 3.89
CA ASN A 46 13.24 11.81 3.40
C ASN A 46 12.27 10.63 3.16
N SER A 47 12.29 9.63 4.04
CA SER A 47 11.42 8.45 3.90
C SER A 47 9.93 8.86 3.94
N PRO A 48 9.06 8.28 3.08
CA PRO A 48 7.63 8.56 3.11
C PRO A 48 7.01 7.97 4.38
N THR A 49 5.97 8.62 4.90
CA THR A 49 5.20 8.03 6.00
C THR A 49 4.40 6.85 5.46
N ARG A 50 4.08 5.88 6.34
CA ARG A 50 3.32 4.71 5.90
C ARG A 50 1.91 5.06 5.45
N VAL A 51 1.31 6.13 5.98
CA VAL A 51 -0.01 6.62 5.57
C VAL A 51 0.01 7.19 4.14
N ASP A 52 1.15 7.73 3.70
CA ASP A 52 1.32 8.14 2.29
C ASP A 52 1.41 6.91 1.36
N LEU A 53 2.01 5.81 1.83
CA LEU A 53 2.14 4.57 1.07
C LEU A 53 0.84 3.75 1.06
N PHE A 54 0.11 3.78 2.18
CA PHE A 54 -1.12 3.03 2.41
C PHE A 54 -2.16 4.01 2.98
N PRO A 55 -2.86 4.76 2.11
CA PRO A 55 -3.92 5.63 2.56
C PRO A 55 -4.94 4.84 3.39
N PRO A 56 -5.50 5.41 4.47
CA PRO A 56 -6.35 4.69 5.43
C PRO A 56 -7.59 4.02 4.83
N LEU A 57 -7.99 4.38 3.60
CA LEU A 57 -9.05 3.71 2.85
C LEU A 57 -8.58 2.49 2.04
N GLY A 58 -7.31 2.10 2.15
CA GLY A 58 -6.74 0.91 1.48
C GLY A 58 -6.67 1.01 -0.04
N VAL A 59 -7.05 2.14 -0.64
CA VAL A 59 -7.06 2.27 -2.09
C VAL A 59 -5.72 2.81 -2.60
N TYR A 60 -4.81 1.88 -2.89
CA TYR A 60 -3.58 2.16 -3.61
C TYR A 60 -3.91 2.90 -4.92
N LYS A 61 -3.33 4.09 -5.13
CA LYS A 61 -3.56 5.00 -6.28
C LYS A 61 -4.90 5.76 -6.35
N LEU A 62 -5.69 5.86 -5.28
CA LEU A 62 -6.64 7.00 -5.20
C LEU A 62 -5.87 8.25 -4.79
N THR A 63 -5.25 8.90 -5.78
CA THR A 63 -4.82 10.29 -5.62
C THR A 63 -6.03 11.13 -5.24
N TRP A 64 -5.85 12.21 -4.47
CA TRP A 64 -6.91 13.21 -4.20
C TRP A 64 -7.57 13.75 -5.49
N ARG A 65 -6.88 13.62 -6.63
CA ARG A 65 -7.46 13.82 -7.96
C ARG A 65 -8.39 12.65 -8.30
N LYS A 66 -9.66 12.97 -8.58
CA LYS A 66 -10.62 12.04 -9.20
C LYS A 66 -9.93 11.26 -10.32
N THR A 67 -9.73 9.96 -10.12
CA THR A 67 -9.54 9.04 -11.23
C THR A 67 -10.83 9.07 -12.03
N THR A 68 -10.81 9.72 -13.19
CA THR A 68 -11.86 9.49 -14.17
C THR A 68 -11.84 8.00 -14.48
N MET A 69 -12.93 7.30 -14.18
CA MET A 69 -13.13 5.97 -14.72
C MET A 69 -13.18 6.14 -16.23
N GLY A 70 -12.03 6.00 -16.89
CA GLY A 70 -11.99 5.79 -18.33
C GLY A 70 -12.92 4.62 -18.65
N LYS A 71 -13.47 4.61 -19.86
CA LYS A 71 -14.34 3.54 -20.33
C LYS A 71 -13.60 2.21 -20.21
N HIS A 72 -13.87 1.45 -19.14
CA HIS A 72 -13.48 0.04 -19.08
C HIS A 72 -14.11 -0.60 -20.32
N ARG A 73 -13.28 -1.25 -21.12
CA ARG A 73 -13.70 -1.93 -22.36
C ARG A 73 -14.92 -2.79 -21.98
N ASN A 74 -15.97 -2.69 -22.81
CA ASN A 74 -17.35 -3.16 -22.61
C ASN A 74 -17.54 -4.32 -21.60
N PRO A 75 -18.68 -4.37 -20.88
CA PRO A 75 -19.01 -5.45 -19.94
C PRO A 75 -19.13 -6.78 -20.70
N GLY A 76 -18.01 -7.43 -20.91
CA GLY A 76 -17.85 -8.68 -21.61
C GLY A 76 -16.94 -9.59 -20.80
N TYR A 77 -16.85 -10.84 -21.26
CA TYR A 77 -15.98 -11.83 -20.65
C TYR A 77 -14.52 -11.33 -20.63
N PRO A 78 -13.74 -11.61 -19.57
CA PRO A 78 -12.33 -11.25 -19.53
C PRO A 78 -11.61 -11.71 -20.80
N GLU A 79 -10.74 -10.87 -21.37
CA GLU A 79 -9.92 -11.31 -22.49
C GLU A 79 -9.13 -12.56 -22.06
N GLN A 80 -9.27 -13.63 -22.84
CA GLN A 80 -8.46 -14.82 -22.62
C GLN A 80 -6.99 -14.47 -22.87
N PRO A 81 -6.06 -15.10 -22.14
CA PRO A 81 -4.64 -14.94 -22.42
C PRO A 81 -4.35 -15.33 -23.88
N PRO A 82 -3.33 -14.73 -24.52
CA PRO A 82 -3.01 -14.98 -25.93
C PRO A 82 -2.79 -16.46 -26.29
N ASN A 83 -2.46 -17.29 -25.30
CA ASN A 83 -2.30 -18.72 -25.44
C ASN A 83 -2.98 -19.43 -24.26
N PRO A 84 -4.24 -19.90 -24.41
CA PRO A 84 -5.02 -20.54 -23.34
C PRO A 84 -4.49 -21.91 -22.88
N GLY A 85 -3.40 -22.41 -23.47
CA GLY A 85 -2.93 -23.77 -23.21
C GLY A 85 -3.88 -24.83 -23.79
N PRO A 86 -3.49 -26.11 -23.72
CA PRO A 86 -4.30 -27.21 -24.24
C PRO A 86 -5.62 -27.36 -23.47
N PRO A 87 -6.71 -27.78 -24.14
CA PRO A 87 -7.99 -28.02 -23.49
C PRO A 87 -7.86 -29.08 -22.40
N ILE A 88 -8.52 -28.85 -21.27
CA ILE A 88 -8.57 -29.82 -20.17
C ILE A 88 -9.36 -31.06 -20.64
N PRO A 89 -8.84 -32.29 -20.42
CA PRO A 89 -9.55 -33.51 -20.79
C PRO A 89 -10.91 -33.60 -20.09
N SER A 90 -11.92 -34.03 -20.86
CA SER A 90 -13.28 -34.32 -20.37
C SER A 90 -13.51 -35.84 -20.38
N PRO A 91 -14.07 -36.45 -19.32
CA PRO A 91 -14.53 -35.81 -18.08
C PRO A 91 -13.36 -35.36 -17.18
N PRO A 92 -13.62 -34.45 -16.22
CA PRO A 92 -12.61 -34.07 -15.22
C PRO A 92 -11.99 -35.31 -14.58
N PRO A 93 -10.67 -35.32 -14.30
CA PRO A 93 -10.05 -36.42 -13.60
C PRO A 93 -10.75 -36.63 -12.25
N THR A 94 -11.15 -37.86 -11.97
CA THR A 94 -11.74 -38.20 -10.67
C THR A 94 -10.69 -37.95 -9.58
N PRO A 95 -10.98 -37.13 -8.55
CA PRO A 95 -10.03 -36.90 -7.47
C PRO A 95 -9.72 -38.24 -6.80
N THR A 96 -8.45 -38.66 -6.86
CA THR A 96 -7.97 -39.84 -6.15
C THR A 96 -7.96 -39.51 -4.65
N PRO A 97 -8.62 -40.30 -3.78
CA PRO A 97 -8.59 -40.05 -2.35
C PRO A 97 -7.14 -39.94 -1.84
N GLY A 98 -6.80 -38.79 -1.24
CA GLY A 98 -5.46 -38.54 -0.67
C GLY A 98 -4.43 -37.85 -1.57
N ARG A 99 -4.75 -37.50 -2.83
CA ARG A 99 -3.84 -36.72 -3.68
C ARG A 99 -4.38 -35.30 -3.94
N PRO A 100 -3.68 -34.24 -3.52
CA PRO A 100 -4.10 -32.87 -3.85
C PRO A 100 -3.98 -32.63 -5.36
N PRO A 101 -4.87 -31.83 -5.95
CA PRO A 101 -4.75 -31.42 -7.34
C PRO A 101 -3.46 -30.60 -7.53
N VAL A 102 -2.71 -30.91 -8.60
CA VAL A 102 -1.52 -30.17 -9.02
C VAL A 102 -1.94 -29.07 -9.98
#